data_AF-A0A0K2J7X2-F1
#
_entry.id   AF-A0A0K2J7X2-F1
#
_cell.length_a   1.000
_cell.length_b   1.000
_cell.length_c   1.000
_cell.angle_alpha   90.00
_cell.angle_beta   90.00
_cell.angle_gamma   90.00
#
_symmetry.space_group_name_H-M   'P 1'
#
loop_
_entity.id
_entity.type
_entity.pdbx_description
1 polymer ?
#
loop_
_entity_poly.entity_id
_entity_poly.type
_entity_poly.pdbx_seq_one_letter_code
_entity_poly.pdbx_strand_id
1 'polypeptide(L)'
;MNLEALLGLLQGQDIGNLASQVGGNEGEAKNGVMAALPAMLAALGKNAGTEKGAEELNNALEKKHDGSILDNLSGYLSNPDLKDGAGILNHLFGNQTSNVANAVSQSSGLDTNGSMKMLQMLAPILMGILGQQKKQNNLDAKGLGNLTSMLASNFGSEAGTSGIIETVTNLLDANKDGNVVDDIMGMVGKFFGGNK
;
A
#
# COMPACT_ATOMS: atom_id res chain seq x y z
N MET A 1 -0.05 10.71 -5.00
CA MET A 1 0.55 10.78 -3.66
C MET A 1 1.63 9.72 -3.62
N ASN A 2 2.87 10.11 -3.30
CA ASN A 2 4.02 9.21 -3.24
C ASN A 2 4.42 8.95 -1.79
N LEU A 3 5.26 7.92 -1.58
CA LEU A 3 5.74 7.50 -0.27
C LEU A 3 6.43 8.66 0.47
N GLU A 4 7.12 9.53 -0.25
CA GLU A 4 7.83 10.69 0.29
C GLU A 4 6.90 11.71 0.93
N ALA A 5 5.70 11.92 0.40
CA ALA A 5 4.73 12.81 1.01
C ALA A 5 4.25 12.26 2.37
N LEU A 6 4.12 10.94 2.48
CA LEU A 6 3.69 10.28 3.70
C LEU A 6 4.81 10.18 4.75
N LEU A 7 6.03 9.84 4.32
CA LEU A 7 7.21 9.98 5.17
C LEU A 7 7.45 11.43 5.58
N GLY A 8 7.08 12.37 4.70
CA GLY A 8 7.14 13.80 4.95
C GLY A 8 6.23 14.25 6.10
N LEU A 9 5.08 13.58 6.28
CA LEU A 9 4.17 13.79 7.41
C LEU A 9 4.71 13.18 8.72
N LEU A 10 5.56 12.15 8.63
CA LEU A 10 6.10 11.42 9.78
C LEU A 10 7.58 11.78 10.02
N GLN A 11 7.87 13.08 10.19
CA GLN A 11 9.23 13.57 10.41
C GLN A 11 9.48 14.01 11.85
N GLY A 12 10.76 14.07 12.23
CA GLY A 12 11.21 14.63 13.51
C GLY A 12 10.59 13.93 14.71
N GLN A 13 9.78 14.66 15.48
CA GLN A 13 9.19 14.14 16.70
C GLN A 13 8.19 12.99 16.45
N ASP A 14 7.50 13.00 15.30
CA ASP A 14 6.48 11.99 15.00
C ASP A 14 7.09 10.60 14.77
N ILE A 15 8.24 10.53 14.11
CA ILE A 15 8.94 9.25 13.93
C ILE A 15 9.52 8.72 15.24
N GLY A 16 9.97 9.60 16.14
CA GLY A 16 10.42 9.23 17.48
C GLY A 16 9.29 8.71 18.37
N ASN A 17 8.11 9.36 18.30
CA ASN A 17 6.90 8.89 18.98
C ASN A 17 6.46 7.53 18.44
N LEU A 18 6.46 7.35 17.11
CA LEU A 18 6.14 6.06 16.48
C LEU A 18 7.11 4.98 16.95
N ALA A 19 8.42 5.23 16.89
CA ALA A 19 9.45 4.30 17.36
C ALA A 19 9.23 3.85 18.81
N SER A 20 8.88 4.82 19.68
CA SER A 20 8.60 4.55 21.09
C SER A 20 7.37 3.64 21.29
N GLN A 21 6.30 3.86 20.53
CA GLN A 21 5.07 3.06 20.63
C GLN A 21 5.27 1.61 20.15
N VAL A 22 6.06 1.45 19.08
CA VAL A 22 6.33 0.14 18.46
C VAL A 22 7.46 -0.62 19.16
N GLY A 23 8.17 0.02 20.09
CA GLY A 23 9.24 -0.60 20.87
C GLY A 23 10.56 -0.77 20.11
N GLY A 24 10.83 0.10 19.14
CA GLY A 24 12.06 0.10 18.35
C GLY A 24 12.75 1.46 18.32
N ASN A 25 13.72 1.61 17.42
CA ASN A 25 14.39 2.88 17.14
C ASN A 25 13.82 3.60 15.90
N GLU A 26 14.20 4.85 15.66
CA GLU A 26 13.71 5.63 14.52
C GLU A 26 14.01 4.98 13.16
N GLY A 27 15.14 4.29 13.02
CA GLY A 27 15.50 3.59 11.78
C GLY A 27 14.57 2.41 11.52
N GLU A 28 14.32 1.58 12.55
CA GLU A 28 13.36 0.47 12.48
C GLU A 28 11.94 0.98 12.21
N ALA A 29 11.54 2.08 12.84
CA ALA A 29 10.26 2.72 12.60
C ALA A 29 10.11 3.17 11.14
N LYS A 30 11.12 3.85 10.58
CA LYS A 30 11.14 4.28 9.16
C LYS A 30 11.04 3.09 8.22
N ASN A 31 11.86 2.06 8.44
CA ASN A 31 11.87 0.85 7.61
C ASN A 31 10.52 0.13 7.67
N GLY A 32 9.91 0.06 8.85
CA GLY A 32 8.60 -0.55 9.02
C GLY A 32 7.50 0.24 8.30
N VAL A 33 7.53 1.56 8.33
CA VAL A 33 6.60 2.41 7.55
C VAL A 33 6.78 2.13 6.05
N MET A 34 8.03 2.08 5.56
CA MET A 34 8.34 1.76 4.16
C MET A 34 7.88 0.35 3.75
N ALA A 35 7.92 -0.63 4.66
CA ALA A 35 7.47 -1.99 4.40
C ALA A 35 5.94 -2.15 4.49
N ALA A 36 5.29 -1.43 5.40
CA ALA A 36 3.86 -1.56 5.67
C ALA A 36 2.99 -0.87 4.61
N LEU A 37 3.37 0.34 4.20
CA LEU A 37 2.52 1.18 3.35
C LEU A 37 2.18 0.57 1.99
N PRO A 38 3.12 -0.03 1.24
CA PRO A 38 2.79 -0.65 -0.04
C PRO A 38 1.75 -1.77 0.11
N ALA A 39 1.89 -2.60 1.16
CA ALA A 39 0.94 -3.67 1.43
C ALA A 39 -0.46 -3.13 1.75
N MET A 40 -0.54 -2.07 2.58
CA MET A 40 -1.81 -1.44 2.94
C MET A 40 -2.50 -0.78 1.75
N LEU A 41 -1.75 -0.09 0.90
CA LEU A 41 -2.27 0.54 -0.32
C LEU A 41 -2.76 -0.50 -1.34
N ALA A 42 -2.00 -1.59 -1.52
CA ALA A 42 -2.40 -2.69 -2.39
C ALA A 42 -3.70 -3.36 -1.90
N ALA A 43 -3.81 -3.64 -0.60
CA ALA A 43 -5.02 -4.20 0.00
C ALA A 43 -6.21 -3.24 -0.13
N LEU A 44 -5.99 -1.95 0.13
CA LEU A 44 -7.01 -0.92 -0.01
C LEU A 44 -7.52 -0.83 -1.45
N GLY A 45 -6.62 -0.74 -2.45
CA GLY A 45 -6.99 -0.68 -3.86
C GLY A 45 -7.74 -1.93 -4.31
N LYS A 46 -7.33 -3.11 -3.84
CA LYS A 46 -8.06 -4.36 -4.09
C LYS A 46 -9.49 -4.31 -3.53
N ASN A 47 -9.66 -3.84 -2.29
CA ASN A 47 -10.96 -3.82 -1.63
C ASN A 47 -11.89 -2.75 -2.24
N ALA A 48 -11.36 -1.56 -2.48
CA ALA A 48 -12.09 -0.44 -3.08
C ALA A 48 -12.28 -0.57 -4.61
N GLY A 49 -11.68 -1.58 -5.24
CA GLY A 49 -11.88 -1.89 -6.66
C GLY A 49 -13.27 -2.45 -7.00
N THR A 50 -14.09 -2.74 -6.00
CA THR A 50 -15.49 -3.15 -6.17
C THR A 50 -16.43 -2.02 -5.78
N GLU A 51 -17.61 -1.93 -6.39
CA GLU A 51 -18.62 -0.92 -6.07
C GLU A 51 -18.95 -0.91 -4.57
N LYS A 52 -19.24 -2.09 -4.01
CA LYS A 52 -19.50 -2.26 -2.58
C LYS A 52 -18.33 -1.83 -1.70
N GLY A 53 -17.10 -2.24 -2.02
CA GLY A 53 -15.94 -1.87 -1.22
C GLY A 53 -15.61 -0.38 -1.29
N ALA A 54 -15.86 0.26 -2.43
CA ALA A 54 -15.74 1.70 -2.60
C ALA A 54 -16.79 2.45 -1.75
N GLU A 55 -18.03 1.94 -1.67
CA GLU A 55 -19.07 2.48 -0.79
C GLU A 55 -18.73 2.30 0.70
N GLU A 56 -18.24 1.13 1.10
CA GLU A 56 -17.80 0.87 2.48
C GLU A 56 -16.66 1.80 2.90
N LEU A 57 -15.67 1.99 2.01
CA LEU A 57 -14.60 2.96 2.20
C LEU A 57 -15.19 4.38 2.31
N ASN A 58 -16.06 4.78 1.38
CA ASN A 58 -16.69 6.10 1.40
C ASN A 58 -17.38 6.39 2.74
N ASN A 59 -18.15 5.43 3.26
CA ASN A 59 -18.82 5.52 4.54
C ASN A 59 -17.85 5.64 5.73
N ALA A 60 -16.75 4.88 5.72
CA ALA A 60 -15.73 4.95 6.76
C ALA A 60 -15.06 6.34 6.80
N LEU A 61 -14.75 6.90 5.62
CA LEU A 61 -14.15 8.23 5.50
C LEU A 61 -15.11 9.34 5.92
N GLU A 62 -16.43 9.21 5.69
CA GLU A 62 -17.42 10.20 6.14
C GLU A 62 -17.64 10.18 7.64
N LYS A 63 -17.65 8.99 8.24
CA LYS A 63 -18.06 8.84 9.64
C LYS A 63 -16.92 9.05 10.62
N LYS A 64 -15.70 8.61 10.28
CA LYS A 64 -14.62 8.50 11.27
C LYS A 64 -13.25 8.93 10.78
N HIS A 65 -12.94 8.72 9.50
CA HIS A 65 -11.59 8.97 8.99
C HIS A 65 -11.58 10.09 7.96
N ASP A 66 -12.08 11.24 8.37
CA ASP A 66 -12.38 12.38 7.51
C ASP A 66 -11.17 13.33 7.32
N GLY A 67 -10.01 12.96 7.85
CA GLY A 67 -8.77 13.74 7.85
C GLY A 67 -8.43 14.42 9.18
N SER A 68 -9.36 14.51 10.13
CA SER A 68 -9.14 15.20 11.42
C SER A 68 -8.00 14.62 12.27
N ILE A 69 -7.65 13.34 12.08
CA ILE A 69 -6.46 12.73 12.72
C ILE A 69 -5.16 13.45 12.37
N LEU A 70 -5.08 14.07 11.18
CA LEU A 70 -3.90 14.77 10.69
C LEU A 70 -3.72 16.14 11.36
N ASP A 71 -4.80 16.75 11.82
CA ASP A 71 -4.77 18.04 12.54
C ASP A 71 -4.07 17.90 13.91
N ASN A 72 -4.02 16.68 14.47
CA ASN A 72 -3.34 16.37 15.73
C ASN A 72 -2.57 15.04 15.65
N LEU A 73 -1.77 14.87 14.59
CA LEU A 73 -1.03 13.64 14.35
C LEU A 73 -0.10 13.27 15.52
N SER A 74 0.64 14.24 16.05
CA SER A 74 1.55 14.03 17.18
C SER A 74 0.81 13.56 18.44
N GLY A 75 -0.37 14.13 18.71
CA GLY A 75 -1.23 13.71 19.81
C GLY A 75 -1.77 12.29 19.63
N TYR A 76 -2.16 11.92 18.41
CA TYR A 76 -2.55 10.55 18.07
C TYR A 76 -1.39 9.56 18.26
N LEU A 77 -0.19 9.87 17.74
CA LEU A 77 0.99 9.00 17.89
C LEU A 77 1.41 8.84 19.36
N SER A 78 1.13 9.83 20.20
CA SER A 78 1.38 9.74 21.64
C SER A 78 0.40 8.81 22.37
N ASN A 79 -0.84 8.68 21.87
CA ASN A 79 -1.87 7.82 22.46
C ASN A 79 -2.78 7.22 21.36
N PRO A 80 -2.29 6.23 20.61
CA PRO A 80 -3.01 5.72 19.44
C PRO A 80 -4.18 4.81 19.83
N ASP A 81 -5.32 4.95 19.15
CA ASP A 81 -6.42 3.98 19.22
C ASP A 81 -6.09 2.75 18.38
N LEU A 82 -5.44 1.77 19.00
CA LEU A 82 -5.06 0.51 18.33
C LEU A 82 -6.27 -0.36 17.96
N LYS A 83 -7.42 -0.19 18.62
CA LYS A 83 -8.63 -0.98 18.31
C LYS A 83 -9.23 -0.55 17.00
N ASP A 84 -9.27 0.76 16.76
CA ASP A 84 -9.67 1.32 15.48
C ASP A 84 -8.77 0.84 14.35
N GLY A 85 -7.45 0.91 14.56
CA GLY A 85 -6.46 0.35 13.64
C GLY A 85 -6.68 -1.12 13.33
N ALA A 86 -6.89 -1.95 14.35
CA ALA A 86 -7.16 -3.38 14.17
C ALA A 86 -8.44 -3.65 13.35
N GLY A 87 -9.49 -2.84 13.54
CA GLY A 87 -10.70 -2.91 12.73
C GLY A 87 -10.42 -2.64 11.25
N ILE A 88 -9.67 -1.59 10.94
CA ILE A 88 -9.27 -1.25 9.56
C ILE A 88 -8.41 -2.38 8.97
N LEU A 89 -7.42 -2.89 9.70
CA LEU A 89 -6.57 -3.99 9.23
C LEU A 89 -7.37 -5.26 8.95
N ASN A 90 -8.41 -5.56 9.73
CA ASN A 90 -9.29 -6.69 9.47
C ASN A 90 -10.05 -6.52 8.14
N HIS A 91 -10.46 -5.30 7.78
CA HIS A 91 -11.03 -5.02 6.46
C HIS A 91 -9.97 -5.14 5.35
N LEU A 92 -8.77 -4.59 5.56
CA LEU A 92 -7.69 -4.61 4.56
C LEU A 92 -7.16 -6.02 4.27
N PHE A 93 -6.75 -6.73 5.31
CA PHE A 93 -6.00 -7.98 5.21
C PHE A 93 -6.78 -9.20 5.71
N GLY A 94 -7.80 -9.01 6.55
CA GLY A 94 -8.50 -10.09 7.23
C GLY A 94 -7.54 -11.05 7.94
N ASN A 95 -7.64 -12.34 7.61
CA ASN A 95 -6.80 -13.40 8.17
C ASN A 95 -5.30 -13.26 7.82
N GLN A 96 -4.93 -12.41 6.87
CA GLN A 96 -3.52 -12.19 6.48
C GLN A 96 -2.82 -11.15 7.35
N THR A 97 -3.52 -10.47 8.26
CA THR A 97 -2.93 -9.40 9.08
C THR A 97 -1.65 -9.84 9.80
N SER A 98 -1.64 -11.04 10.38
CA SER A 98 -0.44 -11.58 11.05
C SER A 98 0.71 -11.86 10.10
N ASN A 99 0.41 -12.31 8.87
CA ASN A 99 1.43 -12.57 7.86
C ASN A 99 2.08 -11.26 7.37
N VAL A 100 1.28 -10.21 7.20
CA VAL A 100 1.78 -8.87 6.87
C VAL A 100 2.64 -8.33 8.02
N ALA A 101 2.21 -8.47 9.27
CA ALA A 101 3.00 -8.06 10.44
C ALA A 101 4.36 -8.78 10.50
N ASN A 102 4.40 -10.08 10.17
CA ASN A 102 5.66 -10.83 10.10
C ASN A 102 6.56 -10.36 8.95
N ALA A 103 6.01 -10.06 7.78
CA ALA A 103 6.80 -9.51 6.66
C ALA A 103 7.38 -8.12 6.99
N VAL A 104 6.60 -7.27 7.67
CA VAL A 104 7.06 -5.97 8.18
C VAL A 104 8.16 -6.19 9.22
N SER A 105 8.01 -7.13 10.14
CA SER A 105 9.04 -7.47 11.14
C SER A 105 10.37 -7.82 10.48
N GLN A 106 10.36 -8.73 9.51
CA GLN A 106 11.55 -9.16 8.78
C GLN A 106 12.23 -8.01 8.02
N SER A 107 11.45 -7.08 7.48
CA SER A 107 11.97 -5.96 6.67
C SER A 107 12.45 -4.79 7.52
N SER A 108 11.84 -4.58 8.70
CA SER A 108 12.05 -3.40 9.54
C SER A 108 13.06 -3.59 10.65
N GLY A 109 13.23 -4.83 11.13
CA GLY A 109 13.99 -5.14 12.34
C GLY A 109 13.16 -5.13 13.63
N LEU A 110 11.91 -4.63 13.58
CA LEU A 110 10.98 -4.72 14.71
C LEU A 110 10.57 -6.16 14.99
N ASP A 111 10.21 -6.46 16.24
CA ASP A 111 9.55 -7.73 16.53
C ASP A 111 8.11 -7.78 15.93
N THR A 112 7.49 -8.95 15.95
CA THR A 112 6.13 -9.13 15.42
C THR A 112 5.09 -8.26 16.13
N ASN A 113 5.24 -8.01 17.44
CA ASN A 113 4.28 -7.21 18.22
C ASN A 113 4.38 -5.72 17.86
N GLY A 114 5.60 -5.19 17.78
CA GLY A 114 5.90 -3.84 17.31
C GLY A 114 5.45 -3.63 15.87
N SER A 115 5.65 -4.63 15.01
CA SER A 115 5.18 -4.59 13.62
C SER A 115 3.65 -4.59 13.52
N MET A 116 2.96 -5.37 14.35
CA MET A 116 1.50 -5.36 14.42
C MET A 116 0.96 -4.01 14.95
N LYS A 117 1.57 -3.47 16.00
CA LYS A 117 1.24 -2.14 16.52
C LYS A 117 1.45 -1.06 15.46
N MET A 118 2.55 -1.13 14.72
CA MET A 118 2.84 -0.21 13.63
C MET A 118 1.72 -0.22 12.59
N LEU A 119 1.32 -1.41 12.11
CA LEU A 119 0.20 -1.54 11.17
C LEU A 119 -1.09 -0.93 11.73
N GLN A 120 -1.37 -1.16 13.02
CA GLN A 120 -2.56 -0.62 13.69
C GLN A 120 -2.51 0.91 13.81
N MET A 121 -1.35 1.50 14.03
CA MET A 121 -1.18 2.95 14.09
C MET A 121 -1.26 3.60 12.71
N LEU A 122 -0.68 2.97 11.70
CA LEU A 122 -0.65 3.51 10.34
C LEU A 122 -2.02 3.44 9.65
N ALA A 123 -2.87 2.47 10.01
CA ALA A 123 -4.15 2.27 9.33
C ALA A 123 -5.10 3.48 9.45
N PRO A 124 -5.36 4.06 10.64
CA PRO A 124 -6.17 5.28 10.74
C PRO A 124 -5.52 6.49 10.08
N ILE A 125 -4.18 6.59 10.08
CA ILE A 125 -3.45 7.68 9.41
C ILE A 125 -3.68 7.61 7.90
N LEU A 126 -3.51 6.43 7.30
CA LEU A 126 -3.78 6.21 5.87
C LEU A 126 -5.22 6.56 5.51
N MET A 127 -6.18 6.14 6.33
CA MET A 127 -7.60 6.47 6.13
C MET A 127 -7.85 7.98 6.27
N GLY A 128 -7.25 8.64 7.25
CA GLY A 128 -7.34 10.09 7.42
C GLY A 128 -6.84 10.86 6.20
N ILE A 129 -5.71 10.44 5.64
CA ILE A 129 -5.16 11.03 4.41
C ILE A 129 -6.14 10.89 3.23
N LEU A 130 -6.75 9.71 3.07
CA LEU A 130 -7.77 9.50 2.04
C LEU A 130 -9.02 10.33 2.28
N GLY A 131 -9.46 10.48 3.54
CA GLY A 131 -10.58 11.34 3.90
C GLY A 131 -10.31 12.81 3.59
N GLN A 132 -9.09 13.28 3.88
CA GLN A 132 -8.67 14.62 3.53
C GLN A 132 -8.67 14.81 2.00
N GLN A 133 -8.11 13.87 1.23
CA GLN A 133 -8.13 13.91 -0.24
C GLN A 133 -9.55 13.87 -0.80
N LYS A 134 -10.42 13.06 -0.21
CA LYS A 134 -11.85 13.01 -0.57
C LYS A 134 -12.50 14.37 -0.40
N LYS A 135 -12.33 15.02 0.76
CA LYS A 135 -12.89 16.34 1.04
C LYS A 135 -12.34 17.41 0.10
N GLN A 136 -11.02 17.45 -0.09
CA GLN A 136 -10.36 18.44 -0.95
C GLN A 136 -10.82 18.35 -2.41
N ASN A 137 -11.02 17.13 -2.91
CA ASN A 137 -11.38 16.88 -4.30
C ASN A 137 -12.88 16.58 -4.50
N ASN A 138 -13.70 16.70 -3.46
CA ASN A 138 -15.13 16.37 -3.45
C ASN A 138 -15.44 15.00 -4.08
N LEU A 139 -14.66 13.97 -3.73
CA LEU A 139 -14.80 12.64 -4.31
C LEU A 139 -16.00 11.90 -3.72
N ASP A 140 -16.73 11.21 -4.60
CA ASP A 140 -17.72 10.20 -4.22
C ASP A 140 -17.07 8.80 -4.13
N ALA A 141 -17.89 7.77 -3.87
CA ALA A 141 -17.41 6.39 -3.78
C ALA A 141 -16.67 5.95 -5.07
N LYS A 142 -17.19 6.31 -6.25
CA LYS A 142 -16.56 5.97 -7.53
C LYS A 142 -15.20 6.68 -7.70
N GLY A 143 -15.13 7.97 -7.36
CA GLY A 143 -13.89 8.74 -7.34
C GLY A 143 -12.85 8.16 -6.39
N LEU A 144 -13.28 7.67 -5.22
CA LEU A 144 -12.41 6.95 -4.28
C LEU A 144 -11.90 5.62 -4.82
N GLY A 145 -12.74 4.82 -5.47
CA GLY A 145 -12.31 3.59 -6.14
C GLY A 145 -11.24 3.87 -7.20
N ASN A 146 -11.42 4.92 -8.00
CA ASN A 146 -10.42 5.34 -9.00
C ASN A 146 -9.12 5.81 -8.34
N LEU A 147 -9.20 6.64 -7.31
CA LEU A 147 -8.03 7.16 -6.58
C LEU A 147 -7.23 6.02 -5.95
N THR A 148 -7.89 5.11 -5.24
CA THR A 148 -7.24 3.99 -4.56
C THR A 148 -6.65 2.98 -5.54
N SER A 149 -7.31 2.73 -6.67
CA SER A 149 -6.76 1.93 -7.78
C SER A 149 -5.50 2.55 -8.37
N MET A 150 -5.50 3.88 -8.59
CA MET A 150 -4.33 4.61 -9.07
C MET A 150 -3.17 4.55 -8.06
N LEU A 151 -3.45 4.74 -6.77
CA LEU A 151 -2.44 4.65 -5.72
C LEU A 151 -1.84 3.24 -5.62
N ALA A 152 -2.68 2.21 -5.63
CA ALA A 152 -2.21 0.82 -5.62
C ALA A 152 -1.36 0.49 -6.87
N SER A 153 -1.76 1.00 -8.04
CA SER A 153 -1.01 0.82 -9.29
C SER A 153 0.33 1.53 -9.28
N ASN A 154 0.41 2.75 -8.74
CA ASN A 154 1.65 3.52 -8.63
C ASN A 154 2.68 2.83 -7.72
N PHE A 155 2.24 2.21 -6.63
CA PHE A 155 3.12 1.45 -5.74
C PHE A 155 3.46 0.05 -6.28
N GLY A 156 2.55 -0.58 -7.02
CA GLY A 156 2.83 -1.85 -7.71
C GLY A 156 3.84 -1.70 -8.87
N SER A 157 3.99 -0.51 -9.43
CA SER A 157 4.97 -0.21 -10.47
C SER A 157 6.34 0.20 -9.91
N GLU A 158 6.40 0.84 -8.73
CA GLU A 158 7.64 1.15 -8.01
C GLU A 158 8.28 -0.06 -7.30
N ALA A 159 7.51 -1.12 -6.97
CA ALA A 159 8.06 -2.34 -6.37
C ALA A 159 8.65 -3.35 -7.38
N GLY A 160 8.79 -2.99 -8.67
CA GLY A 160 9.67 -3.74 -9.58
C GLY A 160 9.25 -3.98 -11.02
N THR A 161 8.52 -3.08 -11.71
CA THR A 161 8.11 -3.41 -13.10
C THR A 161 8.00 -2.26 -14.11
N SER A 162 8.49 -1.05 -13.83
CA SER A 162 8.59 -0.01 -14.88
C SER A 162 9.64 -0.31 -15.97
N GLY A 163 10.47 -1.35 -15.82
CA GLY A 163 11.42 -1.76 -16.85
C GLY A 163 11.07 -3.07 -17.59
N ILE A 164 10.02 -3.78 -17.18
CA ILE A 164 9.74 -5.12 -17.74
C ILE A 164 8.35 -5.15 -18.37
N ILE A 165 7.31 -4.56 -17.77
CA ILE A 165 5.99 -4.56 -18.41
C ILE A 165 5.97 -3.64 -19.62
N GLU A 166 6.63 -2.48 -19.57
CA GLU A 166 6.67 -1.57 -20.73
C GLU A 166 7.58 -2.10 -21.86
N THR A 167 8.68 -2.80 -21.53
CA THR A 167 9.51 -3.48 -22.52
C THR A 167 8.84 -4.75 -23.06
N VAL A 168 8.03 -5.43 -22.25
CA VAL A 168 7.28 -6.62 -22.68
C VAL A 168 6.05 -6.20 -23.49
N THR A 169 5.30 -5.15 -23.15
CA THR A 169 4.16 -4.67 -23.96
C THR A 169 4.60 -3.96 -25.25
N ASN A 170 5.68 -3.19 -25.23
CA ASN A 170 6.18 -2.55 -26.45
C ASN A 170 6.97 -3.52 -27.36
N LEU A 171 7.47 -4.65 -26.84
CA LEU A 171 8.06 -5.73 -27.64
C LEU A 171 7.01 -6.75 -28.11
N LEU A 172 5.94 -6.98 -27.34
CA LEU A 172 4.82 -7.87 -27.68
C LEU A 172 3.83 -7.29 -28.70
N ASP A 173 3.76 -5.97 -28.88
CA ASP A 173 2.81 -5.35 -29.83
C ASP A 173 3.51 -4.66 -31.02
N ALA A 174 4.76 -5.05 -31.32
CA ALA A 174 5.52 -4.46 -32.41
C ALA A 174 4.97 -4.82 -33.82
N ASN A 175 4.13 -5.86 -33.94
CA ASN A 175 3.55 -6.30 -35.22
C ASN A 175 2.04 -6.62 -35.19
N LYS A 176 1.33 -6.47 -34.06
CA LYS A 176 -0.14 -6.60 -33.95
C LYS A 176 -0.76 -7.89 -34.52
N ASP A 177 -0.12 -9.06 -34.39
CA ASP A 177 -0.64 -10.30 -34.99
C ASP A 177 -1.26 -11.32 -34.03
N GLY A 178 -1.07 -11.15 -32.71
CA GLY A 178 -1.86 -11.83 -31.68
C GLY A 178 -1.57 -13.32 -31.47
N ASN A 179 -0.41 -13.85 -31.86
CA ASN A 179 -0.09 -15.28 -31.67
C ASN A 179 1.27 -15.52 -30.97
N VAL A 180 1.26 -15.59 -29.63
CA VAL A 180 2.47 -15.80 -28.80
C VAL A 180 3.05 -17.22 -28.80
N VAL A 181 2.32 -18.21 -29.36
CA VAL A 181 2.69 -19.63 -29.26
C VAL A 181 3.65 -20.06 -30.36
N ASP A 182 3.58 -19.45 -31.54
CA ASP A 182 4.41 -19.81 -32.69
C ASP A 182 5.88 -19.37 -32.50
N ASP A 183 6.11 -18.20 -31.89
CA ASP A 183 7.45 -17.63 -31.69
C ASP A 183 8.27 -18.37 -30.61
N ILE A 184 7.60 -18.91 -29.58
CA ILE A 184 8.24 -19.74 -28.55
C ILE A 184 8.70 -21.07 -29.17
N MET A 185 7.88 -21.64 -30.06
CA MET A 185 8.21 -22.89 -30.75
C MET A 185 9.40 -22.72 -31.70
N GLY A 186 9.50 -21.56 -32.36
CA GLY A 186 10.63 -21.20 -33.21
C GLY A 186 11.96 -21.03 -32.47
N MET A 187 11.97 -20.41 -31.29
CA MET A 187 13.20 -20.24 -30.50
C MET A 187 13.69 -21.54 -29.84
N VAL A 188 12.77 -22.39 -29.36
CA VAL A 188 13.13 -23.69 -28.77
C VAL A 188 13.68 -24.65 -29.83
N GLY A 189 13.11 -24.64 -31.04
CA GLY A 189 13.63 -25.40 -32.18
C GLY A 189 15.02 -24.95 -32.62
N LYS A 190 15.32 -23.66 -32.54
CA LYS A 190 16.63 -23.09 -32.94
C LYS A 190 17.74 -23.29 -31.91
N PHE A 191 17.39 -23.45 -30.63
CA PHE A 191 18.35 -23.68 -29.55
C PHE A 191 18.75 -25.17 -29.40
N PHE A 192 17.87 -26.09 -29.81
CA PHE A 192 18.14 -27.53 -29.79
C PHE A 192 18.48 -28.12 -31.17
N GLY A 193 18.45 -27.31 -32.23
CA GLY A 193 18.55 -27.78 -33.62
C GLY A 193 19.57 -27.00 -34.45
N GLY A 194 20.86 -27.12 -34.13
CA GLY A 194 21.97 -26.71 -35.00
C GLY A 194 23.29 -27.13 -34.34
N ASN A 195 24.09 -28.05 -34.86
CA ASN A 195 24.27 -28.42 -36.26
C ASN A 195 24.96 -29.80 -36.39
N LYS A 196 24.81 -30.41 -37.57
CA LYS A 196 25.88 -31.21 -38.19
C LYS A 196 27.10 -30.32 -38.46
#